data_AF-A0ABD3ARD9-F1
#
_entry.id   AF-A0ABD3ARD9-F1
#
_cell.length_a   1.000
_cell.length_b   1.000
_cell.length_c   1.000
_cell.angle_alpha   90.00
_cell.angle_beta   90.00
_cell.angle_gamma   90.00
#
_symmetry.space_group_name_H-M   'P 1'
#
loop_
_entity.id
_entity.type
_entity.pdbx_description
1 polymer ?
#
loop_
_entity_poly.entity_id
_entity_poly.type
_entity_poly.pdbx_seq_one_letter_code
_entity_poly.pdbx_strand_id
1 'polypeptide(L)'
;MYNAISVVIFHFSWKMQSDVWGSISDQGVVTHITGGNFAQSSITINGWLRDFLWAQASQVIQSYGSSLSAYGLFFLGAHFVWAFSLMFLFSGRGYWQELIESIVWAHNKLKVAPATQPRALSIVQGRAVGVTHYLLSGIATTWAFFLARIIAVG
;
A
#
# COMPACT_ATOMS: atom_id res chain seq x y z
N MET A 1 12.34 -8.61 -4.45
CA MET A 1 11.46 -9.39 -3.55
C MET A 1 10.04 -8.82 -3.54
N TYR A 2 9.80 -7.61 -3.00
CA TYR A 2 8.45 -6.99 -2.91
C TYR A 2 7.64 -7.11 -4.21
N ASN A 3 8.17 -6.60 -5.32
CA ASN A 3 7.50 -6.65 -6.63
C ASN A 3 7.07 -8.07 -7.04
N ALA A 4 7.97 -9.06 -6.88
CA ALA A 4 7.69 -10.43 -7.29
C ALA A 4 6.56 -11.05 -6.45
N ILE A 5 6.61 -10.89 -5.13
CA ILE A 5 5.57 -11.43 -4.24
C ILE A 5 4.23 -10.73 -4.50
N SER A 6 4.20 -9.40 -4.69
CA SER A 6 2.99 -8.66 -5.02
C SER A 6 2.31 -9.21 -6.29
N VAL A 7 3.07 -9.49 -7.34
CA VAL A 7 2.52 -10.06 -8.58
C VAL A 7 1.97 -11.48 -8.34
N VAL A 8 2.67 -12.31 -7.57
CA VAL A 8 2.22 -13.68 -7.25
C VAL A 8 0.89 -13.67 -6.48
N ILE A 9 0.76 -12.81 -5.47
CA ILE A 9 -0.48 -12.74 -4.68
C ILE A 9 -1.63 -12.08 -5.45
N PHE A 10 -1.34 -11.14 -6.35
CA PHE A 10 -2.34 -10.57 -7.27
C PHE A 10 -2.85 -11.62 -8.25
N HIS A 11 -1.94 -12.41 -8.83
CA HIS A 11 -2.29 -13.55 -9.66
C HIS A 11 -3.20 -14.53 -8.92
N PHE A 12 -2.80 -14.95 -7.71
CA PHE A 12 -3.61 -15.84 -6.89
C PHE A 12 -5.01 -15.26 -6.63
N SER A 13 -5.08 -14.04 -6.10
CA SER A 13 -6.35 -13.40 -5.75
C SER A 13 -7.31 -13.30 -6.93
N TRP A 14 -6.82 -12.86 -8.10
CA TRP A 14 -7.69 -12.71 -9.26
C TRP A 14 -8.09 -14.06 -9.86
N LYS A 15 -7.14 -14.99 -10.01
CA LYS A 15 -7.41 -16.31 -10.59
C LYS A 15 -8.46 -17.07 -9.78
N MET A 16 -8.36 -17.03 -8.45
CA MET A 16 -9.30 -17.70 -7.56
C MET A 16 -10.70 -17.07 -7.65
N GLN A 17 -10.84 -15.75 -7.61
CA GLN A 17 -12.14 -15.08 -7.72
C GLN A 17 -12.78 -15.24 -9.11
N SER A 18 -11.97 -15.38 -10.16
CA SER A 18 -12.46 -15.42 -11.53
C SER A 18 -12.91 -16.80 -11.97
N ASP A 19 -12.15 -17.84 -11.63
CA ASP A 19 -12.30 -19.16 -12.24
C ASP A 19 -12.48 -20.29 -11.21
N VAL A 20 -12.51 -19.99 -9.91
CA VAL A 20 -12.61 -21.02 -8.86
C VAL A 20 -13.74 -20.72 -7.87
N TRP A 21 -13.65 -19.61 -7.14
CA TRP A 21 -14.63 -19.23 -6.12
C TRP A 21 -15.89 -18.64 -6.74
N GLY A 22 -17.03 -18.94 -6.12
CA GLY A 22 -18.35 -18.57 -6.60
C GLY A 22 -19.45 -19.27 -5.82
N SER A 23 -20.70 -19.02 -6.20
CA SER A 23 -21.86 -19.77 -5.70
C SER A 23 -22.28 -20.87 -6.66
N ILE A 24 -22.99 -21.87 -6.16
CA ILE A 24 -23.54 -22.97 -6.94
C ILE A 24 -25.06 -22.90 -6.82
N SER A 25 -25.77 -22.91 -7.95
CA SER A 25 -27.23 -22.96 -7.96
C SER A 25 -27.75 -24.38 -7.66
N ASP A 26 -29.05 -24.51 -7.37
CA ASP A 26 -29.70 -25.82 -7.17
C ASP A 26 -29.61 -26.75 -8.39
N GLN A 27 -29.31 -26.19 -9.58
CA GLN A 27 -29.10 -26.93 -10.82
C GLN A 27 -27.62 -27.31 -11.06
N GLY A 28 -26.73 -27.02 -10.12
CA GLY A 28 -25.29 -27.31 -10.21
C GLY A 28 -24.50 -26.33 -11.09
N VAL A 29 -25.08 -25.19 -11.47
CA VAL A 29 -24.39 -24.17 -12.27
C VAL A 29 -23.55 -23.29 -11.35
N VAL A 30 -22.25 -23.15 -11.65
CA VAL A 30 -21.32 -22.31 -10.90
C VAL A 30 -21.37 -20.87 -11.42
N THR A 31 -21.51 -19.89 -10.53
CA THR A 31 -21.36 -18.47 -10.84
C THR A 31 -20.16 -17.90 -10.08
N HIS A 32 -19.05 -17.66 -10.79
CA HIS A 32 -17.82 -17.15 -10.19
C HIS A 32 -17.94 -15.69 -9.74
N ILE A 33 -17.18 -15.30 -8.71
CA ILE A 33 -17.20 -13.95 -8.11
C ILE A 33 -16.96 -12.86 -9.15
N THR A 34 -16.03 -13.06 -10.10
CA THR A 34 -15.77 -12.11 -11.20
C THR A 34 -16.10 -12.66 -12.58
N GLY A 35 -16.91 -13.72 -12.66
CA GLY A 35 -17.50 -14.22 -13.90
C GLY A 35 -16.50 -14.62 -14.99
N GLY A 36 -15.39 -15.28 -14.65
CA GLY A 36 -14.43 -15.80 -15.65
C GLY A 36 -13.68 -14.75 -16.45
N ASN A 37 -13.63 -13.48 -15.99
CA ASN A 37 -12.96 -12.39 -16.70
C ASN A 37 -11.42 -12.51 -16.82
N PHE A 38 -10.77 -13.41 -16.07
CA PHE A 38 -9.30 -13.53 -16.05
C PHE A 38 -8.70 -13.87 -17.42
N ALA A 39 -9.33 -14.75 -18.19
CA ALA A 39 -8.78 -15.23 -19.46
C ALA A 39 -8.56 -14.12 -20.51
N GLN A 40 -9.45 -13.13 -20.57
CA GLN A 40 -9.37 -12.03 -21.54
C GLN A 40 -8.74 -10.76 -20.97
N SER A 41 -8.87 -10.54 -19.66
CA SER A 41 -8.37 -9.32 -19.03
C SER A 41 -6.93 -9.42 -18.54
N SER A 42 -6.50 -10.56 -18.01
CA SER A 42 -5.16 -10.70 -17.38
C SER A 42 -3.99 -10.68 -18.37
N ILE A 43 -4.26 -10.76 -19.67
CA ILE A 43 -3.24 -10.69 -20.74
C ILE A 43 -2.79 -9.26 -21.08
N THR A 44 -3.40 -8.24 -20.45
CA THR A 44 -3.00 -6.83 -20.64
C THR A 44 -2.85 -6.11 -19.31
N ILE A 45 -1.88 -5.19 -19.22
CA ILE A 45 -1.72 -4.30 -18.05
C ILE A 45 -2.99 -3.48 -17.79
N ASN A 46 -3.69 -3.08 -18.86
CA ASN A 46 -4.95 -2.36 -18.72
C ASN A 46 -6.04 -3.21 -18.04
N GLY A 47 -6.11 -4.51 -18.35
CA GLY A 47 -7.04 -5.41 -17.66
C GLY A 47 -6.67 -5.59 -16.19
N TRP A 48 -5.39 -5.70 -15.85
CA TRP A 48 -4.95 -5.69 -14.43
C TRP A 48 -5.33 -4.38 -13.71
N LEU A 49 -5.22 -3.24 -14.39
CA LEU A 49 -5.60 -1.95 -13.80
C LEU A 49 -7.12 -1.82 -13.64
N ARG A 50 -7.90 -2.15 -14.68
CA ARG A 50 -9.34 -1.93 -14.73
C ARG A 50 -10.14 -3.00 -14.00
N ASP A 51 -9.93 -4.27 -14.36
CA ASP A 51 -10.81 -5.38 -13.95
C ASP A 51 -10.35 -6.04 -12.64
N PHE A 52 -9.10 -5.83 -12.26
CA PHE A 52 -8.57 -6.26 -10.97
C PHE A 52 -8.44 -5.08 -9.99
N LEU A 53 -7.46 -4.19 -10.18
CA LEU A 53 -7.17 -3.15 -9.19
C LEU A 53 -8.33 -2.18 -8.99
N TRP A 54 -8.85 -1.59 -10.07
CA TRP A 54 -9.92 -0.59 -9.98
C TRP A 54 -11.24 -1.22 -9.54
N ALA A 55 -11.69 -2.28 -10.22
CA ALA A 55 -12.98 -2.91 -9.91
C ALA A 55 -13.02 -3.50 -8.49
N GLN A 56 -11.97 -4.20 -8.06
CA GLN A 56 -11.94 -4.87 -6.75
C GLN A 56 -11.57 -3.92 -5.60
N ALA A 57 -11.11 -2.69 -5.88
CA ALA A 57 -10.89 -1.68 -4.84
C ALA A 57 -12.21 -1.04 -4.37
N SER A 58 -13.33 -1.28 -5.08
CA SER A 58 -14.64 -0.73 -4.73
C SER A 58 -15.03 -0.98 -3.27
N GLN A 59 -14.79 -2.20 -2.75
CA GLN A 59 -15.12 -2.56 -1.38
C GLN A 59 -14.29 -1.75 -0.36
N VAL A 60 -12.98 -1.60 -0.57
CA VAL A 60 -12.12 -0.90 0.39
C VAL A 60 -12.42 0.59 0.44
N ILE A 61 -12.68 1.23 -0.71
CA ILE A 61 -12.95 2.67 -0.79
C ILE A 61 -14.37 3.06 -0.36
N GLN A 62 -15.33 2.14 -0.43
CA GLN A 62 -16.71 2.35 0.02
C GLN A 62 -16.99 1.78 1.42
N SER A 63 -15.94 1.37 2.15
CA SER A 63 -16.08 0.71 3.46
C SER A 63 -16.46 1.65 4.62
N TYR A 64 -16.43 2.97 4.42
CA TYR A 64 -16.67 3.95 5.46
C TYR A 64 -18.12 3.87 5.98
N GLY A 65 -18.29 3.96 7.30
CA GLY A 65 -19.60 3.78 7.93
C GLY A 65 -20.05 2.31 8.07
N SER A 66 -19.18 1.35 7.77
CA SER A 66 -19.42 -0.09 7.96
C SER A 66 -18.43 -0.72 8.96
N SER A 67 -18.64 -2.00 9.28
CA SER A 67 -17.69 -2.81 10.05
C SER A 67 -16.33 -3.00 9.36
N LEU A 68 -16.23 -2.75 8.05
CA LEU A 68 -15.00 -2.83 7.27
C LEU A 68 -14.24 -1.50 7.17
N SER A 69 -14.76 -0.43 7.79
CA SER A 69 -14.19 0.93 7.71
C SER A 69 -12.72 1.03 8.14
N ALA A 70 -12.30 0.19 9.08
CA ALA A 70 -10.89 0.10 9.48
C ALA A 70 -9.98 -0.23 8.29
N TYR A 71 -10.38 -1.11 7.38
CA TYR A 71 -9.59 -1.41 6.19
C TYR A 71 -9.48 -0.20 5.27
N GLY A 72 -10.55 0.57 5.08
CA GLY A 72 -10.49 1.83 4.34
C GLY A 72 -9.50 2.84 4.93
N LEU A 73 -9.50 2.98 6.27
CA LEU A 73 -8.55 3.84 6.98
C LEU A 73 -7.09 3.35 6.83
N PHE A 74 -6.84 2.06 7.01
CA PHE A 74 -5.52 1.48 6.82
C PHE A 74 -5.05 1.57 5.37
N PHE A 75 -5.94 1.42 4.40
CA PHE A 75 -5.62 1.56 2.98
C PHE A 75 -5.06 2.96 2.69
N LEU A 76 -5.74 4.02 3.14
CA LEU A 76 -5.26 5.40 2.96
C LEU A 76 -3.99 5.69 3.77
N GLY A 77 -3.94 5.27 5.04
CA GLY A 77 -2.76 5.45 5.88
C GLY A 77 -1.51 4.76 5.30
N ALA A 78 -1.68 3.56 4.74
CA ALA A 78 -0.61 2.85 4.07
C ALA A 78 -0.14 3.59 2.80
N HIS A 79 -1.04 4.10 1.96
CA HIS A 79 -0.63 4.93 0.81
C HIS A 79 0.19 6.16 1.24
N PHE A 80 -0.22 6.83 2.32
CA PHE A 80 0.50 7.97 2.85
C PHE A 80 1.92 7.58 3.28
N VAL A 81 2.07 6.51 4.05
CA VAL A 81 3.39 6.04 4.53
C VAL A 81 4.27 5.55 3.37
N TRP A 82 3.68 4.95 2.35
CA TRP A 82 4.39 4.55 1.14
C TRP A 82 4.99 5.76 0.42
N ALA A 83 4.20 6.80 0.22
CA ALA A 83 4.67 8.05 -0.39
C ALA A 83 5.71 8.76 0.51
N PHE A 84 5.51 8.76 1.83
CA PHE A 84 6.46 9.31 2.81
C PHE A 84 7.82 8.64 2.73
N SER A 85 7.87 7.32 2.46
CA SER A 85 9.12 6.59 2.30
C SER A 85 10.00 7.14 1.17
N LEU A 86 9.38 7.65 0.10
CA LEU A 86 10.09 8.19 -1.06
C LEU A 86 10.89 9.43 -0.72
N MET A 87 10.48 10.21 0.29
CA MET A 87 11.25 11.34 0.79
C MET A 87 12.66 10.91 1.21
N PHE A 88 12.79 9.77 1.90
CA PHE A 88 14.09 9.24 2.34
C PHE A 88 14.85 8.55 1.20
N LEU A 89 14.14 7.93 0.26
CA LEU A 89 14.77 7.19 -0.84
C LEU A 89 15.28 8.09 -1.97
N PHE A 90 14.67 9.25 -2.18
CA PHE A 90 15.05 10.19 -3.25
C PHE A 90 15.92 11.36 -2.78
N SER A 91 16.03 11.59 -1.47
CA SER A 91 16.88 12.64 -0.92
C SER A 91 18.17 12.10 -0.28
N GLY A 92 19.11 12.99 -0.01
CA GLY A 92 20.39 12.68 0.64
C GLY A 92 20.57 13.42 1.96
N ARG A 93 21.47 12.90 2.80
CA ARG A 93 21.77 13.46 4.13
C ARG A 93 22.19 14.93 4.11
N GLY A 94 22.96 15.35 3.10
CA GLY A 94 23.53 16.71 3.02
C GLY A 94 22.45 17.79 3.11
N TYR A 95 21.44 17.70 2.25
CA TYR A 95 20.28 18.60 2.25
C TYR A 95 19.62 18.71 3.63
N TRP A 96 19.35 17.58 4.28
CA TRP A 96 18.72 17.57 5.60
C TRP A 96 19.62 18.13 6.70
N GLN A 97 20.93 17.95 6.59
CA GLN A 97 21.88 18.48 7.56
C GLN A 97 21.98 20.01 7.47
N GLU A 98 22.03 20.58 6.27
CA GLU A 98 22.02 22.04 6.05
C GLU A 98 20.69 22.67 6.53
N LEU A 99 19.56 21.98 6.33
CA LEU A 99 18.28 22.41 6.90
C LEU A 99 18.31 22.40 8.44
N ILE A 100 18.85 21.34 9.05
CA ILE A 100 18.99 21.24 10.51
C ILE A 100 19.86 22.37 11.05
N GLU A 101 20.92 22.77 10.35
CA GLU A 101 21.78 23.89 10.76
C GLU A 101 21.01 25.22 10.84
N SER A 102 20.15 25.48 9.85
CA SER A 102 19.26 26.65 9.86
C SER A 102 18.24 26.60 11.01
N ILE A 103 17.70 25.41 11.31
CA ILE A 103 16.77 25.21 12.44
C ILE A 103 17.49 25.39 13.79
N VAL A 104 18.70 24.85 13.93
CA VAL A 104 19.51 24.98 15.15
C VAL A 104 19.92 26.43 15.39
N TRP A 105 20.20 27.21 14.35
CA TRP A 105 20.40 28.65 14.47
C TRP A 105 19.21 29.33 15.15
N ALA A 106 17.98 29.02 14.71
CA ALA A 106 16.76 29.57 15.30
C ALA A 106 16.58 29.15 16.77
N HIS A 107 16.86 27.88 17.10
CA HIS A 107 16.79 27.38 18.48
C HIS A 107 17.80 28.06 19.40
N ASN A 108 19.02 28.30 18.92
CA ASN A 108 20.04 29.03 19.67
C ASN A 108 19.62 30.47 19.95
N LYS A 109 18.98 31.14 18.98
CA LYS A 109 18.51 32.53 19.16
C LYS A 109 17.49 32.65 20.29
N LEU A 110 16.67 31.62 20.50
CA LEU A 110 15.69 31.53 21.59
C LEU A 110 16.23 30.81 22.84
N LYS A 111 17.51 30.41 22.86
CA LYS A 111 18.15 29.68 23.96
C LYS A 111 17.43 28.37 24.35
N VAL A 112 16.83 27.70 23.37
CA VAL A 112 16.14 26.40 23.54
C VAL A 112 16.83 25.28 22.75
N ALA A 113 18.08 25.49 22.33
CA ALA A 113 18.85 24.46 21.66
C ALA A 113 19.15 23.29 22.62
N PRO A 114 19.00 22.04 22.19
CA PRO A 114 19.33 20.89 23.02
C PRO A 114 20.85 20.76 23.20
N ALA A 115 21.27 20.15 24.32
CA ALA A 115 22.69 19.88 24.58
C ALA A 115 23.27 18.83 23.61
N THR A 116 22.50 17.79 23.31
CA THR A 116 22.87 16.79 22.28
C THR A 116 22.62 17.37 20.90
N GLN A 117 23.69 17.51 20.11
CA GLN A 117 23.58 18.13 18.80
C GLN A 117 22.72 17.30 17.83
N PRO A 118 21.66 17.88 17.23
CA PRO A 118 20.87 17.17 16.25
C PRO A 118 21.68 16.96 14.97
N ARG A 119 21.50 15.78 14.38
CA ARG A 119 22.15 15.35 13.14
C ARG A 119 21.13 14.68 12.24
N ALA A 120 21.24 14.93 10.95
CA ALA A 120 20.53 14.14 9.96
C ALA A 120 20.99 12.67 10.04
N LEU A 121 20.07 11.76 9.77
CA LEU A 121 20.31 10.31 9.73
C LEU A 121 21.56 9.98 8.90
N SER A 122 22.28 8.93 9.30
CA SER A 122 23.36 8.40 8.46
C SER A 122 22.80 7.91 7.11
N ILE A 123 23.66 7.80 6.10
CA ILE A 123 23.25 7.34 4.75
C ILE A 123 22.59 5.96 4.82
N VAL A 124 23.16 5.05 5.60
CA VAL A 124 22.62 3.69 5.78
C VAL A 124 21.29 3.72 6.53
N GLN A 125 21.16 4.53 7.59
CA GLN A 125 19.90 4.69 8.30
C GLN A 125 18.81 5.31 7.42
N GLY A 126 19.12 6.32 6.60
CA GLY A 126 18.15 6.91 5.67
C GLY A 126 17.60 5.88 4.68
N ARG A 127 18.49 5.06 4.09
CA ARG A 127 18.10 3.92 3.24
C ARG A 127 17.24 2.91 3.99
N ALA A 128 17.62 2.56 5.22
CA ALA A 128 16.90 1.60 6.06
C ALA A 128 15.49 2.11 6.43
N VAL A 129 15.37 3.38 6.83
CA VAL A 129 14.08 4.04 7.11
C VAL A 129 13.21 4.05 5.86
N GLY A 130 13.77 4.44 4.71
CA GLY A 130 13.07 4.44 3.43
C GLY A 130 12.52 3.05 3.05
N VAL A 131 13.37 2.02 3.02
CA VAL A 131 12.93 0.67 2.65
C VAL A 131 11.95 0.07 3.65
N THR A 132 12.10 0.36 4.95
CA THR A 132 11.18 -0.13 5.99
C THR A 132 9.78 0.42 5.78
N HIS A 133 9.65 1.74 5.59
CA HIS A 133 8.34 2.34 5.34
C HIS A 133 7.78 1.90 4.00
N TYR A 134 8.59 1.81 2.94
CA TYR A 134 8.17 1.36 1.62
C TYR A 134 7.55 -0.04 1.66
N LEU A 135 8.22 -1.00 2.33
CA LEU A 135 7.75 -2.37 2.43
C LEU A 135 6.53 -2.51 3.34
N LEU A 136 6.61 -1.97 4.56
CA LEU A 136 5.53 -2.07 5.55
C LEU A 136 4.22 -1.56 4.97
N SER A 137 4.28 -0.37 4.36
CA SER A 137 3.10 0.29 3.81
C SER A 137 2.63 -0.32 2.49
N GLY A 138 3.53 -0.70 1.59
CA GLY A 138 3.16 -1.40 0.36
C GLY A 138 2.39 -2.70 0.66
N ILE A 139 2.86 -3.46 1.66
CA ILE A 139 2.19 -4.67 2.13
C ILE A 139 0.87 -4.34 2.82
N ALA A 140 0.82 -3.31 3.68
CA ALA A 140 -0.40 -2.90 4.37
C ALA A 140 -1.50 -2.41 3.41
N THR A 141 -1.13 -1.73 2.32
CA THR A 141 -2.05 -1.34 1.24
C THR A 141 -2.71 -2.57 0.62
N THR A 142 -1.91 -3.57 0.23
CA THR A 142 -2.43 -4.82 -0.33
C THR A 142 -3.25 -5.62 0.68
N TRP A 143 -2.83 -5.65 1.95
CA TRP A 143 -3.56 -6.31 3.03
C TRP A 143 -4.97 -5.72 3.21
N ALA A 144 -5.08 -4.40 3.30
CA ALA A 144 -6.37 -3.73 3.46
C ALA A 144 -7.27 -3.93 2.23
N PHE A 145 -6.70 -3.82 1.02
CA PHE A 145 -7.37 -4.09 -0.23
C PHE A 145 -7.95 -5.52 -0.28
N PHE A 146 -7.13 -6.53 0.00
CA PHE A 146 -7.54 -7.93 -0.05
C PHE A 146 -8.59 -8.29 0.99
N LEU A 147 -8.42 -7.87 2.25
CA LEU A 147 -9.35 -8.24 3.29
C LEU A 147 -10.70 -7.53 3.15
N ALA A 148 -10.71 -6.24 2.83
CA ALA A 148 -11.96 -5.54 2.56
C ALA A 148 -12.71 -6.16 1.36
N ARG A 149 -11.97 -6.56 0.30
CA ARG A 149 -12.55 -7.22 -0.86
C ARG A 149 -13.16 -8.56 -0.49
N ILE A 150 -12.36 -9.50 0.01
CA ILE A 150 -12.79 -10.89 0.14
C ILE A 150 -13.83 -11.09 1.24
N ILE A 151 -13.80 -10.30 2.32
CA ILE A 151 -14.83 -10.38 3.37
C ILE A 151 -16.20 -9.90 2.83
N ALA A 152 -16.21 -8.99 1.86
CA ALA A 152 -17.45 -8.42 1.33
C ALA A 152 -18.06 -9.22 0.16
N VAL A 153 -17.29 -10.08 -0.51
CA VAL A 153 -17.76 -10.83 -1.70
C VAL A 153 -17.58 -12.34 -1.61
N GLY A 154 -16.88 -12.82 -0.59
CA GLY A 154 -16.62 -14.25 -0.35
C GLY A 154 -17.63 -14.89 0.58
#